data_AF-A0A443RZF0-F1
#
_entry.id   AF-A0A443RZF0-F1
#
_cell.length_a   1.000
_cell.length_b   1.000
_cell.length_c   1.000
_cell.angle_alpha   90.00
_cell.angle_beta   90.00
_cell.angle_gamma   90.00
#
_symmetry.space_group_name_H-M   'P 1'
#
loop_
_entity.id
_entity.type
_entity.pdbx_description
1 polymer ?
#
loop_
_entity_poly.entity_id
_entity_poly.type
_entity_poly.pdbx_seq_one_letter_code
_entity_poly.pdbx_strand_id
1 'polypeptide(L)'
;SLNWRIQIAADSLIDEYEPSAVLKNYYPGGLVGHDREGCPVWILPLGDLDIKGLFYSVKKTEIVRYTVRMLELSEEDMKRKSEQKKYKLPIPNSTYHKYIVHLDEV
;
A
#
# COMPACT_ATOMS: atom_id res chain seq x y z
N SER A 1 -12.13 6.40 5.48
CA SER A 1 -13.48 6.53 6.10
C SER A 1 -13.71 5.36 7.04
N LEU A 2 -14.20 5.60 8.26
CA LEU A 2 -14.41 4.57 9.27
C LEU A 2 -15.46 3.53 8.83
N ASN A 3 -16.60 3.99 8.31
CA ASN A 3 -17.68 3.10 7.86
C ASN A 3 -17.22 2.13 6.76
N TRP A 4 -16.39 2.61 5.82
CA TRP A 4 -15.85 1.75 4.77
C TRP A 4 -14.90 0.67 5.33
N ARG A 5 -14.02 1.03 6.27
CA ARG A 5 -13.10 0.06 6.90
C ARG A 5 -13.88 -1.06 7.59
N ILE A 6 -14.97 -0.73 8.28
CA ILE A 6 -15.88 -1.71 8.90
C ILE A 6 -16.49 -2.63 7.84
N GLN A 7 -17.00 -2.07 6.73
CA GLN A 7 -17.64 -2.84 5.65
C GLN A 7 -16.71 -3.89 5.03
N ILE A 8 -15.41 -3.61 4.94
CA ILE A 8 -14.44 -4.53 4.34
C ILE A 8 -13.59 -5.28 5.36
N ALA A 9 -13.87 -5.10 6.66
CA ALA A 9 -13.08 -5.60 7.78
C ALA A 9 -11.58 -5.28 7.66
N ALA A 10 -11.24 -4.05 7.26
CA ALA A 10 -9.87 -3.65 6.89
C ALA A 10 -8.83 -3.99 7.96
N ASP A 11 -9.17 -3.74 9.23
CA ASP A 11 -8.27 -3.89 10.37
C ASP A 11 -7.92 -5.35 10.69
N SER A 12 -8.70 -6.34 10.22
CA SER A 12 -8.43 -7.77 10.43
C SER A 12 -7.90 -8.48 9.18
N LEU A 13 -7.78 -7.78 8.04
CA LEU A 13 -7.38 -8.39 6.77
C LEU A 13 -5.98 -9.01 6.79
N ILE A 14 -5.04 -8.47 7.57
CA ILE A 14 -3.68 -9.00 7.60
C ILE A 14 -3.66 -10.43 8.16
N ASP A 15 -4.39 -10.63 9.27
CA ASP A 15 -4.40 -11.87 10.04
C ASP A 15 -5.43 -12.89 9.56
N GLU A 16 -6.62 -12.44 9.16
CA GLU A 16 -7.77 -13.32 8.92
C GLU A 16 -8.02 -13.63 7.43
N TYR A 17 -7.52 -12.78 6.52
CA TYR A 17 -7.78 -12.95 5.09
C TYR A 17 -6.65 -13.69 4.38
N GLU A 18 -6.97 -14.91 3.92
CA GLU A 18 -6.08 -15.71 3.09
C GLU A 18 -6.38 -15.49 1.59
N PRO A 19 -5.43 -14.91 0.82
CA PRO A 19 -5.63 -14.67 -0.60
C PRO A 19 -5.71 -15.97 -1.42
N SER A 20 -6.47 -15.97 -2.51
CA SER A 20 -6.50 -17.09 -3.43
C SER A 20 -5.15 -17.28 -4.15
N ALA A 21 -4.86 -18.49 -4.63
CA ALA A 21 -3.64 -18.78 -5.37
C ALA A 21 -3.52 -17.91 -6.64
N VAL A 22 -4.65 -17.58 -7.27
CA VAL A 22 -4.68 -16.69 -8.43
C VAL A 22 -4.15 -15.30 -8.06
N LEU A 23 -4.62 -14.72 -6.95
CA LEU A 23 -4.14 -13.40 -6.50
C LEU A 23 -2.67 -13.43 -6.13
N LYS A 24 -2.20 -14.46 -5.42
CA LYS A 24 -0.78 -14.56 -5.04
C LYS A 24 0.17 -14.66 -6.24
N ASN A 25 -0.27 -15.32 -7.32
CA ASN A 25 0.58 -15.61 -8.46
C ASN A 25 0.45 -14.58 -9.60
N TYR A 26 -0.71 -13.94 -9.74
CA TYR A 26 -1.04 -13.11 -10.90
C TYR A 26 -1.49 -11.69 -10.56
N TYR A 27 -1.63 -11.34 -9.28
CA TYR A 27 -1.92 -9.96 -8.94
C TYR A 27 -0.75 -9.06 -9.36
N PRO A 28 -1.01 -7.96 -10.06
CA PRO A 28 0.03 -7.08 -10.58
C PRO A 28 0.73 -6.32 -9.47
N GLY A 29 2.05 -6.32 -9.53
CA GLY A 29 2.86 -5.43 -8.74
C GLY A 29 3.07 -5.88 -7.30
N GLY A 30 3.71 -5.01 -6.54
CA GLY A 30 4.14 -5.32 -5.19
C GLY A 30 4.99 -4.23 -4.59
N LEU A 31 5.29 -4.42 -3.31
CA LEU A 31 6.26 -3.61 -2.60
C LEU A 31 7.67 -4.01 -3.05
N VAL A 32 8.44 -3.06 -3.57
CA VAL A 32 9.79 -3.32 -4.11
C VAL A 32 10.92 -2.82 -3.22
N GLY A 33 10.58 -2.06 -2.18
CA GLY A 33 11.55 -1.50 -1.24
C GLY A 33 11.10 -0.18 -0.68
N HIS A 34 12.06 0.70 -0.41
CA HIS A 34 11.83 2.00 0.21
C HIS A 34 12.64 3.08 -0.46
N ASP A 35 12.11 4.29 -0.43
CA ASP A 35 12.86 5.48 -0.85
C ASP A 35 13.90 5.91 0.21
N ARG A 36 14.58 7.03 -0.05
CA ARG A 36 15.59 7.60 0.85
C ARG A 36 15.02 8.05 2.20
N GLU A 37 13.74 8.38 2.25
CA GLU A 37 13.02 8.77 3.46
C GLU A 37 12.46 7.55 4.19
N GLY A 38 12.65 6.34 3.66
CA GLY A 38 12.17 5.11 4.25
C GLY A 38 10.70 4.84 4.01
N CYS A 39 10.05 5.58 3.09
CA CYS A 39 8.68 5.36 2.68
C CYS A 39 8.59 4.13 1.76
N PRO A 40 7.59 3.25 1.92
CA PRO A 40 7.42 2.07 1.08
C PRO A 40 7.16 2.45 -0.40
N VAL A 41 7.82 1.77 -1.33
CA VAL A 41 7.71 2.01 -2.78
C VAL A 41 6.98 0.85 -3.45
N TRP A 42 5.90 1.18 -4.14
CA TRP A 42 5.06 0.25 -4.89
C TRP A 42 5.31 0.38 -6.40
N ILE A 43 5.45 -0.74 -7.08
CA ILE A 43 5.44 -0.79 -8.55
C ILE A 43 4.21 -1.55 -9.00
N LEU A 44 3.45 -0.96 -9.92
CA LEU A 44 2.27 -1.55 -10.54
C LEU A 44 2.43 -1.54 -12.08
N PRO A 45 2.73 -2.69 -12.71
CA PRO A 45 2.95 -2.76 -14.16
C PRO A 45 1.62 -2.75 -14.91
N LEU A 46 1.00 -1.57 -15.05
CA LEU A 46 -0.32 -1.43 -15.68
C LEU A 46 -0.35 -1.84 -17.16
N GLY A 47 0.79 -1.74 -17.88
CA GLY A 47 0.87 -2.04 -19.32
C GLY A 47 0.78 -3.54 -19.65
N ASP A 48 1.38 -4.40 -18.83
CA ASP A 48 1.46 -5.84 -19.07
C ASP A 48 0.48 -6.64 -18.20
N LEU A 49 -0.46 -5.95 -17.55
CA LEU A 49 -1.42 -6.58 -16.66
C LEU A 49 -2.51 -7.30 -17.44
N ASP A 50 -2.65 -8.62 -17.22
CA ASP A 50 -3.80 -9.40 -17.65
C ASP A 50 -5.04 -9.11 -16.77
N ILE A 51 -5.60 -7.89 -16.90
CA ILE A 51 -6.80 -7.46 -16.18
C ILE A 51 -7.98 -8.39 -16.47
N LYS A 52 -8.08 -8.86 -17.72
CA LYS A 52 -9.18 -9.74 -18.15
C LYS A 52 -9.08 -11.09 -17.45
N GLY A 53 -7.93 -11.76 -17.52
CA GLY A 53 -7.70 -13.03 -16.85
C GLY A 53 -7.94 -12.92 -15.34
N LEU A 54 -7.47 -11.83 -14.72
CA LEU A 54 -7.72 -11.60 -13.30
C LEU A 54 -9.22 -11.46 -12.99
N PHE A 55 -9.96 -10.64 -13.74
CA PHE A 55 -11.41 -10.45 -13.54
C PHE A 55 -12.26 -11.69 -13.84
N TYR A 56 -11.82 -12.55 -14.76
CA TYR A 56 -12.49 -13.82 -15.02
C TYR A 56 -12.14 -14.91 -14.01
N SER A 57 -11.05 -14.77 -13.26
CA SER A 57 -10.56 -15.82 -12.36
C SER A 57 -10.92 -15.62 -10.89
N VAL A 58 -11.19 -14.40 -10.45
CA VAL A 58 -11.51 -14.08 -9.04
C VAL A 58 -12.64 -13.07 -8.92
N LYS A 59 -13.31 -13.02 -7.76
CA LYS A 59 -14.35 -12.03 -7.52
C LYS A 59 -13.73 -10.64 -7.37
N LYS A 60 -14.44 -9.61 -7.84
CA LYS A 60 -14.05 -8.20 -7.63
C LYS A 60 -13.78 -7.88 -6.15
N THR A 61 -14.59 -8.44 -5.25
CA THR A 61 -14.43 -8.25 -3.80
C THR A 61 -13.13 -8.86 -3.28
N GLU A 62 -12.64 -9.97 -3.85
CA GLU A 62 -11.35 -10.55 -3.48
C GLU A 62 -10.19 -9.67 -3.95
N ILE A 63 -10.27 -9.13 -5.17
CA ILE A 63 -9.26 -8.18 -5.67
C ILE A 63 -9.17 -6.99 -4.72
N VAL A 64 -10.31 -6.37 -4.38
CA VAL A 64 -10.34 -5.23 -3.45
C VAL A 64 -9.78 -5.59 -2.09
N ARG A 65 -10.20 -6.71 -1.49
CA ARG A 65 -9.69 -7.15 -0.17
C ARG A 65 -8.18 -7.41 -0.21
N TYR A 66 -7.68 -8.01 -1.29
CA TYR A 66 -6.25 -8.24 -1.47
C TYR A 66 -5.46 -6.94 -1.61
N THR A 67 -5.91 -6.01 -2.46
CA THR A 67 -5.32 -4.68 -2.57
C THR A 67 -5.26 -3.98 -1.22
N VAL A 68 -6.35 -4.01 -0.44
CA VAL A 68 -6.38 -3.37 0.87
C VAL A 68 -5.44 -4.06 1.85
N ARG A 69 -5.44 -5.40 1.93
CA ARG A 69 -4.49 -6.14 2.78
C ARG A 69 -3.05 -5.75 2.50
N MET A 70 -2.69 -5.63 1.23
CA MET A 70 -1.36 -5.21 0.80
C MET A 70 -1.01 -3.77 1.24
N LEU A 71 -1.98 -2.87 1.20
CA LEU A 71 -1.81 -1.49 1.69
C LEU A 71 -1.69 -1.44 3.22
N GLU A 72 -2.47 -2.23 3.97
CA GLU A 72 -2.35 -2.31 5.43
C GLU A 72 -0.97 -2.84 5.85
N LEU A 73 -0.43 -3.87 5.16
CA LEU A 73 0.95 -4.33 5.36
C LEU A 73 1.98 -3.23 5.11
N SER A 74 1.76 -2.41 4.10
CA SER A 74 2.63 -1.26 3.78
C SER A 74 2.58 -0.19 4.87
N GLU A 75 1.40 0.07 5.44
CA GLU A 75 1.21 0.99 6.57
C GLU A 75 1.88 0.46 7.85
N GLU A 76 1.77 -0.84 8.17
CA GLU A 76 2.46 -1.44 9.31
C GLU A 76 3.99 -1.32 9.20
N ASP A 77 4.54 -1.58 8.02
CA ASP A 77 5.96 -1.40 7.76
C ASP A 77 6.39 0.08 7.93
N MET A 78 5.59 1.02 7.43
CA MET A 78 5.85 2.46 7.59
C MET A 78 5.83 2.89 9.07
N LYS A 79 4.85 2.42 9.84
CA LYS A 79 4.75 2.69 11.30
C LYS A 79 5.95 2.14 12.04
N ARG A 80 6.31 0.87 11.80
CA ARG A 80 7.47 0.22 12.40
C ARG A 80 8.76 0.99 12.12
N LYS A 81 8.96 1.45 10.89
CA LYS A 81 10.15 2.25 10.53
C LYS A 81 10.16 3.64 11.16
N SER A 82 9.00 4.28 11.27
CA SER A 82 8.85 5.57 11.94
C SER A 82 9.23 5.48 13.42
N GLU A 83 8.79 4.42 14.10
CA GLU A 83 9.18 4.12 15.48
C GLU A 83 10.69 3.90 15.58
N GLN A 84 11.28 3.06 14.72
CA GLN A 84 12.73 2.82 14.71
C GLN A 84 13.55 4.10 14.49
N LYS A 85 13.07 5.04 13.65
CA LYS A 85 13.71 6.35 13.45
C LYS A 85 13.63 7.24 14.69
N LYS A 86 12.50 7.23 15.41
CA LYS A 86 12.31 7.96 16.67
C LYS A 86 13.35 7.56 17.73
N TYR A 87 13.82 6.32 17.70
CA TYR A 87 14.86 5.82 18.60
C TYR A 87 16.30 6.01 18.09
N LYS A 88 16.52 6.63 16.91
CA LYS A 88 17.85 6.71 16.29
C LYS A 88 18.48 8.10 16.08
N LEU A 89 17.77 9.22 15.93
CA LEU A 89 18.39 10.58 15.78
C LEU A 89 17.44 11.75 16.15
N PRO A 90 17.96 12.93 16.57
CA PRO A 90 17.16 14.12 16.89
C PRO A 90 16.54 14.72 15.61
N ILE A 91 15.29 15.16 15.72
CA ILE A 91 14.45 15.59 14.59
C ILE A 91 14.96 16.95 14.04
N PRO A 92 15.45 17.05 12.79
CA PRO A 92 15.60 18.32 12.12
C PRO A 92 14.29 18.68 11.41
N ASN A 93 13.95 19.96 11.42
CA ASN A 93 12.70 20.52 10.93
C ASN A 93 12.33 20.03 9.50
N SER A 94 11.11 19.51 9.40
CA SER A 94 10.45 18.96 8.20
C SER A 94 10.54 19.88 6.97
N THR A 95 10.94 19.30 5.83
CA THR A 95 11.09 19.96 4.51
C THR A 95 9.78 20.02 3.69
N TYR A 96 8.67 19.49 4.23
CA TYR A 96 7.41 19.34 3.49
C TYR A 96 6.68 20.67 3.14
N HIS A 97 7.16 21.83 3.60
CA HIS A 97 6.60 23.13 3.22
C HIS A 97 7.09 23.69 1.88
N LYS A 98 7.99 23.01 1.16
CA LYS A 98 8.64 23.59 -0.04
C LYS A 98 8.08 23.13 -1.39
N TYR A 99 7.37 22.00 -1.45
CA TYR A 99 6.99 21.39 -2.74
C TYR A 99 5.53 21.60 -3.17
N ILE A 100 4.65 22.04 -2.27
CA ILE A 100 3.24 22.29 -2.62
C ILE A 100 3.06 23.69 -3.23
N VAL A 101 3.85 24.68 -2.79
CA VAL A 101 3.71 26.07 -3.28
C VAL A 101 4.16 26.26 -4.73
N HIS A 102 4.90 25.31 -5.31
CA HIS A 102 5.42 25.43 -6.69
C HIS A 102 4.59 24.72 -7.77
N LEU A 103 3.52 24.03 -7.40
CA LEU A 103 2.61 23.40 -8.37
C LEU A 103 1.35 24.25 -8.64
N ASP A 104 1.13 25.30 -7.86
CA ASP A 104 0.02 26.25 -8.03
C ASP A 104 0.40 27.49 -8.87
N GLU A 105 1.61 27.54 -9.46
CA GLU A 105 2.11 28.65 -10.28
C GLU A 105 2.43 28.26 -11.75
N VAL A 106 1.72 27.28 -12.33
CA VAL A 106 1.78 27.01 -13.78
C VAL A 106 0.38 26.89 -14.38
#